data_AF-A0A381KIN5-F1
#
_entry.id   AF-A0A381KIN5-F1
#
_cell.length_a   1.000
_cell.length_b   1.000
_cell.length_c   1.000
_cell.angle_alpha   90.00
_cell.angle_beta   90.00
_cell.angle_gamma   90.00
#
_symmetry.space_group_name_H-M   'P 1'
#
loop_
_entity.id
_entity.type
_entity.pdbx_description
1 polymer ?
#
loop_
_entity_poly.entity_id
_entity_poly.type
_entity_poly.pdbx_seq_one_letter_code
_entity_poly.pdbx_strand_id
1 'polypeptide(L)' 'MGILEGTTKIREIAKRIAIEKGITEQEAWDDAIKEYKEKYEFN' A
#
# COMPACT_ATOMS: atom_id res chain seq x y z
N MET A 1 15.41 5.71 4.01
CA MET A 1 14.15 5.75 3.25
C MET A 1 13.30 6.85 3.87
N GLY A 2 13.01 7.92 3.12
CA GLY A 2 12.24 9.05 3.65
C GLY A 2 10.75 8.70 3.80
N ILE A 3 10.05 9.33 4.74
CA ILE A 3 8.60 9.13 4.99
C ILE A 3 7.77 9.32 3.68
N LEU A 4 8.23 10.21 2.80
CA LEU A 4 7.64 10.47 1.47
C LEU A 4 7.75 9.28 0.51
N GLU A 5 8.87 8.55 0.50
CA GLU A 5 9.08 7.39 -0.38
C GLU A 5 8.20 6.20 0.06
N GLY A 6 8.06 6.00 1.36
CA GLY A 6 7.17 4.97 1.92
C GLY A 6 5.71 5.24 1.60
N THR A 7 5.26 6.49 1.79
CA THR A 7 3.86 6.88 1.53
C THR A 7 3.49 6.73 0.06
N THR A 8 4.40 7.07 -0.86
CA THR A 8 4.17 6.92 -2.31
C THR A 8 3.99 5.45 -2.69
N LYS A 9 4.84 4.56 -2.16
CA LYS A 9 4.74 3.12 -2.41
C LYS A 9 3.46 2.51 -1.85
N ILE A 10 3.09 2.88 -0.62
CA ILE A 10 1.82 2.42 -0.02
C ILE A 10 0.64 2.85 -0.91
N ARG A 11 0.68 4.07 -1.45
CA ARG A 11 -0.36 4.54 -2.36
C ARG A 11 -0.44 3.76 -3.67
N GLU A 12 0.69 3.41 -4.26
CA GLU A 12 0.71 2.56 -5.47
C GLU A 12 0.12 1.18 -5.20
N ILE A 13 0.46 0.59 -4.04
CA ILE A 13 -0.10 -0.70 -3.60
C ILE A 13 -1.62 -0.56 -3.38
N ALA A 14 -2.08 0.50 -2.69
CA ALA A 14 -3.50 0.74 -2.43
C ALA A 14 -4.30 0.89 -3.72
N LYS A 15 -3.79 1.62 -4.72
CA LYS A 15 -4.43 1.74 -6.04
C LYS A 15 -4.58 0.39 -6.73
N ARG A 16 -3.55 -0.44 -6.70
CA ARG A 16 -3.60 -1.77 -7.31
C ARG A 16 -4.65 -2.65 -6.62
N ILE A 17 -4.63 -2.70 -5.29
CA ILE A 17 -5.57 -3.51 -4.49
C ILE A 17 -7.02 -3.02 -4.70
N ALA A 18 -7.23 -1.71 -4.77
CA ALA A 18 -8.52 -1.11 -5.07
C ALA A 18 -9.09 -1.58 -6.41
N ILE A 19 -8.27 -1.61 -7.46
CA ILE A 19 -8.66 -2.11 -8.79
C ILE A 19 -8.96 -3.61 -8.75
N GLU A 20 -8.10 -4.41 -8.11
CA GLU A 20 -8.26 -5.87 -8.05
C GLU A 20 -9.51 -6.31 -7.28
N LYS A 21 -9.88 -5.56 -6.23
CA LYS A 21 -11.04 -5.88 -5.37
C LYS A 21 -12.31 -5.14 -5.74
N GLY A 22 -12.25 -4.16 -6.66
CA GLY A 22 -13.38 -3.30 -6.98
C GLY A 22 -13.82 -2.40 -5.83
N ILE A 23 -12.89 -1.98 -4.98
CA ILE A 23 -13.11 -1.11 -3.80
C ILE A 23 -12.41 0.23 -3.99
N THR A 24 -12.57 1.17 -3.06
CA THR A 24 -11.89 2.47 -3.11
C THR A 24 -10.42 2.40 -2.63
N GLU A 25 -9.60 3.38 -3.04
CA GLU A 25 -8.20 3.52 -2.56
C GLU A 25 -8.13 3.63 -1.02
N GLN A 26 -9.14 4.23 -0.38
CA GLN A 26 -9.24 4.33 1.08
C GLN A 26 -9.49 2.98 1.75
N GLU A 27 -10.39 2.17 1.20
CA GLU A 27 -10.67 0.82 1.73
C GLU A 27 -9.47 -0.12 1.52
N ALA A 28 -8.69 0.10 0.47
CA ALA A 28 -7.48 -0.66 0.18
C ALA A 28 -6.25 -0.22 1.01
N TRP A 29 -6.35 0.86 1.80
CA TRP A 29 -5.20 1.45 2.48
C TRP A 29 -4.58 0.54 3.55
N ASP A 30 -5.42 -0.14 4.33
CA ASP A 30 -4.96 -1.05 5.38
C ASP A 30 -4.25 -2.28 4.80
N ASP A 31 -4.79 -2.84 3.72
CA ASP A 31 -4.15 -3.95 2.98
C ASP A 31 -2.83 -3.49 2.36
N ALA A 32 -2.77 -2.26 1.85
CA ALA A 32 -1.57 -1.71 1.25
C ALA A 32 -0.46 -1.47 2.28
N ILE A 33 -0.80 -0.99 3.48
CA ILE A 33 0.14 -0.88 4.60
C ILE A 33 0.66 -2.26 4.98
N LYS A 34 -0.22 -3.27 5.06
CA LYS A 34 0.18 -4.63 5.41
C LYS A 34 1.18 -5.20 4.39
N GLU A 35 0.87 -5.12 3.10
CA GLU A 35 1.76 -5.61 2.05
C GLU A 35 3.08 -4.82 2.00
N TYR A 36 3.03 -3.51 2.23
CA TYR A 36 4.24 -2.69 2.32
C TYR A 36 5.14 -3.15 3.46
N LYS A 37 4.59 -3.39 4.66
CA LYS A 37 5.36 -3.90 5.81
C LYS A 37 5.95 -5.29 5.54
N GLU A 38 5.19 -6.20 4.96
CA GLU A 38 5.68 -7.54 4.61
C GLU A 38 6.84 -7.49 3.60
N LYS A 39 6.79 -6.58 2.62
CA LYS A 39 7.84 -6.46 1.59
C LYS A 39 9.06 -5.67 2.03
N TYR A 40 8.91 -4.68 2.90
CA TYR A 40 9.95 -3.69 3.20
C TYR A 40 10.41 -3.65 4.67
N GLU A 41 9.64 -4.14 5.64
CA GLU A 41 10.06 -4.24 7.05
C GLU A 41 10.51 -5.66 7.43
N PHE A 42 10.15 -6.69 6.67
CA PHE A 42 10.54 -8.09 6.93
C PHE A 42 11.79 -8.55 6.13
N ASN A 43 12.61 -7.61 5.67
CA ASN A 43 13.95 -7.84 5.09
C ASN A 43 15.01 -7.03 5.84
#